data_AF-A0A956J123-F1
#
_entry.id   AF-A0A956J123-F1
#
_cell.length_a   1.000
_cell.length_b   1.000
_cell.length_c   1.000
_cell.angle_alpha   90.00
_cell.angle_beta   90.00
_cell.angle_gamma   90.00
#
_symmetry.space_group_name_H-M   'P 1'
#
loop_
_entity.id
_entity.type
_entity.pdbx_description
1 polymer ?
#
loop_
_entity_poly.entity_id
_entity_poly.type
_entity_poly.pdbx_seq_one_letter_code
_entity_poly.pdbx_strand_id
1 'polypeptide(L)'
;SHHTLRLTTYGSRDHLSLLISDPQETDPSLRGEVSGGIEFHRVQLAWESKFDDFDSRVQVTYGRQLLEQHLGPLTSEFKAHEVFARADMRYRVGNSLEIRSGLDFDYYVLDGSYQGNRPPQFEGDPNANASLASSQLIFIQDTPYTLSPAAYVEAAVRPVDPVEVTLGLRADYFEHLKAFTLDPRLGVRYAVTPETTLKAGVGRYTQMPDYYLSIPGLGNPDLKPYYAIHTSAGVEQRFGEELEVGVEGFYKHLNDRVVATADQQPPYFINDGQGRIYGAELSAKLHTGDTKGFLAYTISRSERKDRDEPYRLFDLDQTHLLSLALSQGLGKGWEVGARFRLTSGDPTTPIIGAVYDATTGQYVPRFGKVNSERLPLYHQLDLRVEKQWVLGEVKLAAYLDLINAYNAEHREGTEYSYDYTKSRPITGVPLFPSLGFRGEL
;
A
#
# COMPACT_ATOMS: atom_id res chain seq x y z
N SER A 1 -29.70 24.95 -6.12
CA SER A 1 -28.35 24.42 -6.44
C SER A 1 -27.33 25.04 -5.50
N HIS A 2 -26.31 24.29 -5.12
CA HIS A 2 -25.19 24.77 -4.32
C HIS A 2 -23.90 24.56 -5.11
N HIS A 3 -23.10 25.61 -5.27
CA HIS A 3 -21.83 25.55 -5.99
C HIS A 3 -20.71 25.98 -5.05
N THR A 4 -19.62 25.23 -5.06
CA THR A 4 -18.43 25.53 -4.26
C THR A 4 -17.22 25.52 -5.18
N LEU A 5 -16.49 26.63 -5.21
CA LEU A 5 -15.18 26.72 -5.84
C LEU A 5 -14.14 26.71 -4.72
N ARG A 6 -13.14 25.83 -4.83
CA ARG A 6 -12.04 25.72 -3.88
C ARG A 6 -10.72 25.80 -4.62
N LEU A 7 -9.87 26.73 -4.20
CA LEU A 7 -8.46 26.75 -4.51
C LEU A 7 -7.70 26.16 -3.31
N THR A 8 -6.80 25.22 -3.55
CA THR A 8 -5.96 24.64 -2.51
C THR A 8 -4.52 24.61 -2.99
N THR A 9 -3.63 25.18 -2.20
CA THR A 9 -2.19 25.19 -2.44
C THR A 9 -1.49 24.58 -1.25
N TYR A 10 -0.57 23.67 -1.49
CA TYR A 10 0.21 23.05 -0.43
C TYR A 10 1.54 22.54 -1.00
N GLY A 11 2.52 22.44 -0.14
CA GLY A 11 3.85 21.99 -0.51
C GLY A 11 4.70 21.72 0.73
N SER A 12 5.81 21.03 0.51
CA SER A 12 6.83 20.79 1.52
C SER A 12 8.19 20.76 0.86
N ARG A 13 9.22 20.96 1.69
CA ARG A 13 10.60 20.65 1.35
C ARG A 13 11.24 20.01 2.57
N ASP A 14 11.62 18.76 2.41
CA ASP A 14 12.25 17.96 3.44
C ASP A 14 13.60 17.46 2.92
N HIS A 15 14.62 17.53 3.78
CA HIS A 15 15.95 17.06 3.47
C HIS A 15 16.55 16.36 4.69
N LEU A 16 17.10 15.19 4.46
CA LEU A 16 17.81 14.39 5.46
C LEU A 16 19.21 14.11 4.93
N SER A 17 20.21 14.32 5.79
CA SER A 17 21.58 13.89 5.55
C SER A 17 22.09 13.16 6.81
N LEU A 18 22.69 12.00 6.59
CA LEU A 18 23.26 11.13 7.62
C LEU A 18 24.72 10.86 7.26
N LEU A 19 25.60 11.00 8.23
CA LEU A 19 26.99 10.59 8.08
C LEU A 19 27.17 9.18 8.65
N ILE A 20 27.35 8.20 7.77
CA ILE A 20 27.62 6.82 8.15
C ILE A 20 29.13 6.66 8.34
N SER A 21 29.59 6.77 9.59
CA SER A 21 30.98 6.52 9.96
C SER A 21 31.31 5.02 10.02
N ASP A 22 30.35 4.21 10.47
CA ASP A 22 30.46 2.76 10.63
C ASP A 22 29.34 2.04 9.87
N PRO A 23 29.53 1.72 8.57
CA PRO A 23 28.53 1.02 7.78
C PRO A 23 28.38 -0.43 8.24
N GLN A 24 27.31 -1.10 7.81
CA GLN A 24 27.20 -2.55 8.01
C GLN A 24 28.42 -3.26 7.42
N GLU A 25 28.94 -4.27 8.12
CA GLU A 25 30.14 -4.98 7.68
C GLU A 25 29.97 -5.66 6.31
N THR A 26 28.72 -5.98 5.94
CA THR A 26 28.32 -6.58 4.67
C THR A 26 28.29 -5.58 3.50
N ASP A 27 28.22 -4.27 3.75
CA ASP A 27 28.28 -3.25 2.71
C ASP A 27 29.05 -1.99 3.12
N PRO A 28 30.40 -2.05 3.14
CA PRO A 28 31.24 -0.93 3.53
C PRO A 28 31.18 0.26 2.57
N SER A 29 30.61 0.08 1.38
CA SER A 29 30.47 1.15 0.36
C SER A 29 29.53 2.27 0.79
N LEU A 30 28.67 2.02 1.78
CA LEU A 30 27.76 3.00 2.36
C LEU A 30 28.44 3.97 3.34
N ARG A 31 29.75 3.82 3.59
CA ARG A 31 30.50 4.77 4.41
C ARG A 31 30.53 6.14 3.74
N GLY A 32 30.18 7.17 4.49
CA GLY A 32 30.17 8.55 4.02
C GLY A 32 28.83 9.23 4.23
N GLU A 33 28.61 10.32 3.52
CA GLU A 33 27.35 11.04 3.55
C GLU A 33 26.30 10.29 2.73
N VAL A 34 25.16 10.03 3.34
CA VAL A 34 23.94 9.54 2.70
C VAL A 34 22.90 10.64 2.86
N SER A 35 22.39 11.15 1.75
CA SER A 35 21.41 12.22 1.78
C SER A 35 20.24 11.96 0.84
N GLY A 36 19.10 12.55 1.19
CA GLY A 36 17.87 12.46 0.43
C GLY A 36 17.04 13.72 0.62
N GLY A 37 16.44 14.18 -0.46
CA GLY A 37 15.56 15.35 -0.47
C GLY A 37 14.28 15.06 -1.21
N ILE A 38 13.16 15.51 -0.66
CA ILE A 38 11.90 15.59 -1.38
C ILE A 38 11.34 17.00 -1.26
N GLU A 39 11.06 17.62 -2.40
CA GLU A 39 10.35 18.89 -2.48
C GLU A 39 9.13 18.70 -3.37
N PHE A 40 7.98 19.22 -2.95
CA PHE A 40 6.81 19.26 -3.81
C PHE A 40 5.96 20.49 -3.57
N HIS A 41 5.33 20.98 -4.63
CA HIS A 41 4.36 22.07 -4.59
C HIS A 41 3.18 21.70 -5.49
N ARG A 42 1.96 21.85 -4.97
CA ARG A 42 0.72 21.54 -5.69
C ARG A 42 -0.24 22.72 -5.62
N VAL A 43 -0.88 22.99 -6.75
CA VAL A 43 -1.99 23.94 -6.89
C VAL A 43 -3.17 23.18 -7.46
N GLN A 44 -4.26 23.13 -6.71
CA GLN A 44 -5.49 22.44 -7.09
C GLN A 44 -6.65 23.42 -7.15
N LEU A 45 -7.37 23.40 -8.26
CA LEU A 45 -8.66 24.06 -8.42
C LEU A 45 -9.74 22.98 -8.46
N ALA A 46 -10.73 23.06 -7.58
CA ALA A 46 -11.87 22.15 -7.53
C ALA A 46 -13.18 22.93 -7.59
N TRP A 47 -14.08 22.50 -8.47
CA TRP A 47 -15.43 23.02 -8.60
C TRP A 47 -16.43 21.90 -8.31
N GLU A 48 -17.21 22.07 -7.26
CA GLU A 48 -18.30 21.19 -6.89
C GLU A 48 -19.64 21.85 -7.20
N SER A 49 -20.56 21.07 -7.78
CA SER A 49 -21.93 21.49 -8.02
C SER A 49 -22.87 20.42 -7.49
N LYS A 50 -23.85 20.84 -6.68
CA LYS A 50 -24.88 19.98 -6.10
C LYS A 50 -26.27 20.46 -6.49
N PHE A 51 -27.05 19.54 -7.01
CA PHE A 51 -28.46 19.65 -7.34
C PHE A 51 -29.20 18.49 -6.67
N ASP A 52 -30.53 18.47 -6.76
CA ASP A 52 -31.34 17.47 -6.04
C ASP A 52 -30.98 16.04 -6.49
N ASP A 53 -30.94 15.82 -7.80
CA ASP A 53 -30.70 14.50 -8.41
C ASP A 53 -29.32 14.38 -9.09
N PHE A 54 -28.50 15.43 -9.03
CA PHE A 54 -27.20 15.47 -9.72
C PHE A 54 -26.12 16.15 -8.87
N ASP A 55 -24.99 15.48 -8.70
CA ASP A 55 -23.78 16.06 -8.16
C ASP A 55 -22.64 15.94 -9.17
N SER A 56 -21.78 16.95 -9.22
CA SER A 56 -20.54 16.86 -9.97
C SER A 56 -19.38 17.51 -9.22
N ARG A 57 -18.19 16.96 -9.40
CA ARG A 57 -16.93 17.54 -8.96
C ARG A 57 -15.95 17.51 -10.11
N VAL A 58 -15.41 18.66 -10.48
CA VAL A 58 -14.31 18.77 -11.45
C VAL A 58 -13.12 19.34 -10.72
N GLN A 59 -11.97 18.72 -10.85
CA GLN A 59 -10.72 19.17 -10.25
C GLN A 59 -9.59 19.13 -11.26
N VAL A 60 -8.72 20.14 -11.20
CA VAL A 60 -7.47 20.20 -11.95
C VAL A 60 -6.37 20.54 -10.95
N THR A 61 -5.30 19.75 -10.98
CA THR A 61 -4.14 19.89 -10.13
C THR A 61 -2.91 20.03 -11.01
N TYR A 62 -2.13 21.06 -10.76
CA TYR A 62 -0.76 21.13 -11.24
C TYR A 62 0.19 20.87 -10.07
N GLY A 63 1.16 20.00 -10.27
CA GLY A 63 2.18 19.65 -9.30
C GLY A 63 3.58 19.79 -9.89
N ARG A 64 4.52 20.26 -9.07
CA ARG A 64 5.95 20.08 -9.30
C ARG A 64 6.53 19.29 -8.14
N GLN A 65 7.41 18.34 -8.44
CA GLN A 65 8.15 17.57 -7.45
C GLN A 65 9.63 17.49 -7.83
N LEU A 66 10.49 17.47 -6.83
CA LEU A 66 11.92 17.19 -6.94
C LEU A 66 12.24 16.07 -5.95
N LEU A 67 12.89 15.03 -6.44
CA LEU A 67 13.44 13.94 -5.65
C LEU A 67 14.94 13.88 -5.88
N GLU A 68 15.70 13.93 -4.80
CA GLU A 68 17.16 13.84 -4.80
C GLU A 68 17.59 12.72 -3.86
N GLN A 69 18.52 11.88 -4.30
CA GLN A 69 19.10 10.81 -3.48
C GLN A 69 20.60 10.69 -3.74
N HIS A 70 21.36 10.54 -2.66
CA HIS A 70 22.79 10.30 -2.68
C HIS A 70 23.12 9.19 -1.67
N LEU A 71 23.56 8.04 -2.17
CA LEU A 71 23.93 6.87 -1.38
C LEU A 71 25.26 6.33 -1.90
N GLY A 72 26.36 6.89 -1.40
CA GLY A 72 27.71 6.56 -1.88
C GLY A 72 27.85 6.80 -3.39
N PRO A 73 28.12 5.76 -4.21
CA PRO A 73 28.23 5.91 -5.66
C PRO A 73 26.88 6.04 -6.39
N LEU A 74 25.77 5.79 -5.69
CA LEU A 74 24.42 5.84 -6.26
C LEU A 74 23.85 7.25 -6.10
N THR A 75 23.53 7.89 -7.22
CA THR A 75 22.97 9.24 -7.24
C THR A 75 21.73 9.26 -8.12
N SER A 76 20.72 10.01 -7.69
CA SER A 76 19.58 10.30 -8.57
C SER A 76 19.00 11.68 -8.27
N GLU A 77 18.60 12.37 -9.33
CA GLU A 77 17.90 13.64 -9.26
C GLU A 77 16.78 13.60 -10.30
N PHE A 78 15.55 13.78 -9.85
CA PHE A 78 14.37 13.75 -10.70
C PHE A 78 13.46 14.96 -10.42
N LYS A 79 13.16 15.73 -11.46
CA LYS A 79 12.22 16.83 -11.46
C LYS A 79 10.98 16.40 -12.22
N ALA A 80 9.86 16.39 -11.55
CA ALA A 80 8.59 16.01 -12.12
C ALA A 80 7.63 17.19 -12.23
N HIS A 81 6.91 17.25 -13.34
CA HIS A 81 5.78 18.14 -13.56
C HIS A 81 4.56 17.30 -13.88
N GLU A 82 3.50 17.47 -13.09
CA GLU A 82 2.25 16.70 -13.18
C GLU A 82 1.08 17.66 -13.46
N VAL A 83 0.24 17.33 -14.44
CA VAL A 83 -1.09 17.92 -14.61
C VAL A 83 -2.09 16.79 -14.50
N PHE A 84 -2.81 16.77 -13.38
CA PHE A 84 -3.87 15.80 -13.11
C PHE A 84 -5.23 16.49 -13.15
N ALA A 85 -6.14 15.99 -13.99
CA ALA A 85 -7.52 16.45 -14.04
C ALA A 85 -8.47 15.27 -13.79
N ARG A 86 -9.55 15.54 -13.05
CA ARG A 86 -10.58 14.56 -12.76
C ARG A 86 -11.95 15.21 -12.77
N ALA A 87 -12.91 14.54 -13.39
CA ALA A 87 -14.32 14.90 -13.33
C ALA A 87 -15.12 13.71 -12.83
N ASP A 88 -15.85 13.88 -11.74
CA ASP A 88 -16.78 12.91 -11.17
C ASP A 88 -18.21 13.45 -11.30
N MET A 89 -19.14 12.60 -11.71
CA MET A 89 -20.55 12.92 -11.88
C MET A 89 -21.39 11.81 -11.24
N ARG A 90 -22.43 12.20 -10.51
CA ARG A 90 -23.40 11.30 -9.90
C ARG A 90 -24.79 11.75 -10.27
N TYR A 91 -25.57 10.86 -10.84
CA TYR A 91 -26.96 11.09 -11.23
C TYR A 91 -27.86 10.06 -10.54
N ARG A 92 -28.99 10.51 -9.98
CA ARG A 92 -29.94 9.64 -9.27
C ARG A 92 -31.29 9.72 -9.96
N VAL A 93 -31.91 8.57 -10.22
CA VAL A 93 -33.26 8.46 -10.77
C VAL A 93 -34.14 7.77 -9.73
N GLY A 94 -34.78 8.60 -8.89
CA GLY A 94 -35.51 8.14 -7.72
C GLY A 94 -34.63 7.28 -6.79
N ASN A 95 -35.22 6.23 -6.23
CA ASN A 95 -34.50 5.30 -5.33
C ASN A 95 -33.97 4.05 -6.06
N SER A 96 -34.30 3.90 -7.35
CA SER A 96 -34.08 2.65 -8.10
C SER A 96 -32.78 2.60 -8.89
N LEU A 97 -32.19 3.76 -9.21
CA LEU A 97 -31.02 3.83 -10.06
C LEU A 97 -30.12 5.00 -9.64
N GLU A 98 -28.85 4.69 -9.48
CA GLU A 98 -27.79 5.67 -9.36
C GLU A 98 -26.73 5.39 -10.43
N ILE A 99 -26.37 6.40 -11.20
CA ILE A 99 -25.29 6.35 -12.18
C ILE A 99 -24.15 7.22 -11.65
N ARG A 100 -22.96 6.67 -11.59
CA ARG A 100 -21.71 7.40 -11.36
C ARG A 100 -20.88 7.30 -12.62
N SER A 101 -20.31 8.40 -13.05
CA SER A 101 -19.39 8.41 -14.18
C SER A 101 -18.25 9.36 -13.91
N GLY A 102 -17.12 9.14 -14.57
CA GLY A 102 -16.04 10.09 -14.47
C GLY A 102 -14.99 9.93 -15.55
N LEU A 103 -14.13 10.96 -15.60
CA LEU A 103 -12.98 11.07 -16.47
C LEU A 103 -11.77 11.36 -15.60
N ASP A 104 -10.68 10.64 -15.83
CA ASP A 104 -9.36 10.96 -15.30
C ASP A 104 -8.44 11.34 -16.47
N PHE A 105 -7.54 12.28 -16.24
CA PHE A 105 -6.49 12.65 -17.16
C PHE A 105 -5.24 12.92 -16.35
N ASP A 106 -4.17 12.18 -16.63
CA ASP A 106 -2.87 12.39 -16.02
C ASP A 106 -1.83 12.63 -17.11
N TYR A 107 -1.13 13.75 -17.02
CA TYR A 107 0.02 14.07 -17.85
C TYR A 107 1.20 14.38 -16.95
N TYR A 108 2.29 13.63 -17.15
CA TYR A 108 3.45 13.69 -16.28
C TYR A 108 4.72 13.75 -17.12
N VAL A 109 5.61 14.68 -16.79
CA VAL A 109 6.96 14.79 -17.38
C VAL A 109 7.97 14.63 -16.26
N LEU A 110 8.94 13.74 -16.45
CA LEU A 110 10.03 13.48 -15.53
C LEU A 110 11.33 13.88 -16.21
N ASP A 111 12.04 14.87 -15.69
CA ASP A 111 13.37 15.26 -16.14
C ASP A 111 14.39 14.87 -15.09
N GLY A 112 15.40 14.08 -15.44
CA GLY A 112 16.35 13.67 -14.42
C GLY A 112 17.49 12.79 -14.88
N SER A 113 18.30 12.43 -13.90
CA SER A 113 19.41 11.51 -14.08
C SER A 113 19.46 10.47 -12.96
N TYR A 114 19.93 9.29 -13.32
CA TYR A 114 20.13 8.15 -12.43
C TYR A 114 21.51 7.59 -12.68
N GLN A 115 22.30 7.48 -11.63
CA GLN A 115 23.53 6.73 -11.59
C GLN A 115 23.42 5.68 -10.49
N GLY A 116 23.37 4.41 -10.86
CA GLY A 116 23.19 3.34 -9.86
C GLY A 116 23.27 1.97 -10.49
N ASN A 117 23.03 0.93 -9.70
CA ASN A 117 22.91 -0.43 -10.21
C ASN A 117 21.61 -0.60 -11.02
N ARG A 118 21.56 -1.57 -11.92
CA ARG A 118 20.27 -1.92 -12.53
C ARG A 118 19.33 -2.42 -11.42
N PRO A 119 18.10 -1.90 -11.32
CA PRO A 119 17.13 -2.35 -10.34
C PRO A 119 16.96 -3.88 -10.46
N PRO A 120 17.10 -4.64 -9.37
CA PRO A 120 16.79 -6.05 -9.38
C PRO A 120 15.26 -6.24 -9.38
N GLN A 121 14.81 -7.48 -9.54
CA GLN A 121 13.48 -7.83 -9.07
C GLN A 121 13.51 -7.79 -7.53
N PHE A 122 12.86 -6.80 -6.91
CA PHE A 122 12.86 -6.72 -5.44
C PHE A 122 12.12 -7.88 -4.78
N GLU A 123 10.95 -8.24 -5.31
CA GLU A 123 10.12 -9.27 -4.71
C GLU A 123 10.70 -10.67 -4.96
N GLY A 124 11.00 -11.43 -3.91
CA GLY A 124 11.47 -12.80 -4.02
C GLY A 124 12.90 -12.99 -4.52
N ASP A 125 13.68 -11.92 -4.71
CA ASP A 125 15.12 -12.02 -4.91
C ASP A 125 15.85 -11.73 -3.59
N PRO A 126 16.42 -12.74 -2.91
CA PRO A 126 17.18 -12.51 -1.70
C PRO A 126 18.47 -11.71 -1.92
N ASN A 127 18.91 -11.53 -3.18
CA ASN A 127 20.06 -10.71 -3.55
C ASN A 127 19.68 -9.27 -3.92
N ALA A 128 18.41 -8.87 -3.82
CA ALA A 128 17.97 -7.52 -4.18
C ALA A 128 18.72 -6.41 -3.42
N ASN A 129 19.25 -6.74 -2.23
CA ASN A 129 20.04 -5.84 -1.39
C ASN A 129 21.53 -6.24 -1.33
N ALA A 130 22.07 -6.87 -2.38
CA ALA A 130 23.49 -7.18 -2.47
C ALA A 130 24.36 -5.90 -2.39
N SER A 131 25.60 -6.03 -1.91
CA SER A 131 26.49 -4.90 -1.71
C SER A 131 26.69 -4.09 -2.99
N LEU A 132 26.58 -2.76 -2.87
CA LEU A 132 26.81 -1.84 -3.99
C LEU A 132 28.25 -1.92 -4.52
N ALA A 133 29.22 -2.36 -3.70
CA ALA A 133 30.62 -2.53 -4.11
C ALA A 133 30.81 -3.55 -5.24
N SER A 134 29.91 -4.53 -5.34
CA SER A 134 29.94 -5.59 -6.36
C SER A 134 29.10 -5.27 -7.60
N SER A 135 28.31 -4.19 -7.55
CA SER A 135 27.31 -3.88 -8.57
C SER A 135 27.88 -3.06 -9.73
N GLN A 136 27.48 -3.40 -10.95
CA GLN A 136 27.78 -2.58 -12.13
C GLN A 136 26.89 -1.33 -12.11
N LEU A 137 27.52 -0.15 -12.10
CA LEU A 137 26.82 1.13 -12.21
C LEU A 137 26.47 1.43 -13.67
N ILE A 138 25.27 1.93 -13.88
CA ILE A 138 24.77 2.48 -15.12
C ILE A 138 24.41 3.94 -14.91
N PHE A 139 24.58 4.75 -15.96
CA PHE A 139 24.18 6.14 -15.97
C PHE A 139 23.09 6.33 -17.02
N ILE A 140 21.97 6.94 -16.62
CA ILE A 140 20.84 7.27 -17.47
C ILE A 140 20.48 8.73 -17.22
N GLN A 141 20.25 9.49 -18.28
CA GLN A 141 19.70 10.83 -18.21
C GLN A 141 18.66 10.93 -19.31
N ASP A 142 17.44 11.31 -18.94
CA ASP A 142 16.31 11.35 -19.86
C ASP A 142 15.24 12.34 -19.37
N THR A 143 14.33 12.72 -20.27
CA THR A 143 13.18 13.58 -19.97
C THR A 143 11.88 12.95 -20.47
N PRO A 144 11.49 11.76 -19.99
CA PRO A 144 10.29 11.10 -20.46
C PRO A 144 9.00 11.83 -20.06
N TYR A 145 7.95 11.55 -20.83
CA TYR A 145 6.59 11.93 -20.50
C TYR A 145 5.65 10.72 -20.56
N THR A 146 4.54 10.78 -19.82
CA THR A 146 3.44 9.83 -19.93
C THR A 146 2.12 10.57 -19.97
N LEU A 147 1.18 10.00 -20.70
CA LEU A 147 -0.18 10.48 -20.85
C LEU A 147 -1.15 9.32 -20.59
N SER A 148 -2.02 9.48 -19.59
CA SER A 148 -2.94 8.42 -19.13
C SER A 148 -4.37 8.93 -18.96
N PRO A 149 -5.16 9.06 -20.05
CA PRO A 149 -6.58 9.33 -19.96
C PRO A 149 -7.35 8.06 -19.58
N ALA A 150 -8.42 8.26 -18.80
CA ALA A 150 -9.34 7.19 -18.44
C ALA A 150 -10.78 7.69 -18.34
N ALA A 151 -11.71 6.77 -18.53
CA ALA A 151 -13.13 7.01 -18.33
C ALA A 151 -13.75 5.83 -17.58
N TYR A 152 -14.74 6.11 -16.72
CA TYR A 152 -15.50 5.06 -16.08
C TYR A 152 -16.98 5.40 -15.96
N VAL A 153 -17.77 4.35 -15.87
CA VAL A 153 -19.20 4.40 -15.55
C VAL A 153 -19.54 3.27 -14.59
N GLU A 154 -20.38 3.55 -13.61
CA GLU A 154 -20.92 2.61 -12.65
C GLU A 154 -22.43 2.87 -12.50
N ALA A 155 -23.23 1.82 -12.61
CA ALA A 155 -24.68 1.87 -12.42
C ALA A 155 -25.06 0.97 -11.26
N ALA A 156 -25.55 1.56 -10.17
CA ALA A 156 -26.16 0.85 -9.06
C ALA A 156 -27.69 0.82 -9.27
N VAL A 157 -28.22 -0.37 -9.54
CA VAL A 157 -29.62 -0.60 -9.89
C VAL A 157 -30.28 -1.41 -8.79
N ARG A 158 -31.48 -1.00 -8.35
CA ARG A 158 -32.34 -1.75 -7.43
C ARG A 158 -33.55 -2.30 -8.20
N PRO A 159 -33.41 -3.43 -8.91
CA PRO A 159 -34.50 -3.98 -9.72
C PRO A 159 -35.71 -4.40 -8.88
N VAL A 160 -35.45 -4.80 -7.62
CA VAL A 160 -36.44 -5.09 -6.58
C VAL A 160 -35.88 -4.64 -5.23
N ASP A 161 -36.73 -4.32 -4.26
CA ASP A 161 -36.33 -3.75 -2.97
C ASP A 161 -35.17 -4.47 -2.25
N PRO A 162 -35.10 -5.82 -2.17
CA PRO A 162 -34.01 -6.47 -1.46
C PRO A 162 -32.71 -6.60 -2.27
N VAL A 163 -32.69 -6.29 -3.57
CA VAL A 163 -31.55 -6.55 -4.45
C VAL A 163 -30.98 -5.24 -4.98
N GLU A 164 -29.68 -5.03 -4.81
CA GLU A 164 -28.90 -4.00 -5.49
C GLU A 164 -27.82 -4.66 -6.35
N VAL A 165 -27.76 -4.27 -7.62
CA VAL A 165 -26.75 -4.74 -8.58
C VAL A 165 -25.95 -3.53 -9.03
N THR A 166 -24.63 -3.60 -8.86
CA THR A 166 -23.68 -2.56 -9.28
C THR A 166 -22.90 -3.06 -10.48
N LEU A 167 -23.07 -2.42 -11.63
CA LEU A 167 -22.33 -2.70 -12.85
C LEU A 167 -21.34 -1.58 -13.10
N GLY A 168 -20.05 -1.91 -13.17
CA GLY A 168 -18.97 -0.96 -13.40
C GLY A 168 -18.18 -1.30 -14.65
N LEU A 169 -17.71 -0.27 -15.36
CA LEU A 169 -16.76 -0.39 -16.45
C LEU A 169 -15.77 0.77 -16.38
N ARG A 170 -14.49 0.46 -16.43
CA ARG A 170 -13.42 1.45 -16.59
C ARG A 170 -12.60 1.14 -17.83
N ALA A 171 -12.24 2.17 -18.57
CA ALA A 171 -11.31 2.11 -19.69
C ALA A 171 -10.15 3.07 -19.43
N ASP A 172 -8.92 2.58 -19.58
CA ASP A 172 -7.70 3.39 -19.47
C ASP A 172 -6.89 3.24 -20.76
N TYR A 173 -6.20 4.31 -21.17
CA TYR A 173 -5.16 4.25 -22.19
C TYR A 173 -3.85 4.72 -21.56
N PHE A 174 -2.82 3.87 -21.59
CA PHE A 174 -1.49 4.18 -21.09
C PHE A 174 -0.57 4.45 -22.29
N GLU A 175 -0.28 5.72 -22.57
CA GLU A 175 0.49 6.12 -23.76
C GLU A 175 1.89 5.50 -23.77
N HIS A 176 2.60 5.55 -22.64
CA HIS A 176 3.96 5.03 -22.50
C HIS A 176 4.06 3.53 -22.84
N LEU A 177 3.01 2.75 -22.54
CA LEU A 177 2.93 1.32 -22.82
C LEU A 177 2.16 1.00 -24.11
N LYS A 178 1.60 2.04 -24.77
CA LYS A 178 0.69 1.94 -25.93
C LYS A 178 -0.44 0.94 -25.69
N ALA A 179 -0.98 0.91 -24.47
CA ALA A 179 -1.90 -0.12 -24.02
C ALA A 179 -3.28 0.46 -23.69
N PHE A 180 -4.32 -0.16 -24.22
CA PHE A 180 -5.70 0.09 -23.83
C PHE A 180 -6.19 -1.03 -22.91
N THR A 181 -6.85 -0.67 -21.82
CA THR A 181 -7.37 -1.62 -20.83
C THR A 181 -8.87 -1.43 -20.63
N LEU A 182 -9.53 -2.51 -20.24
CA LEU A 182 -10.96 -2.51 -19.97
C LEU A 182 -11.22 -3.38 -18.74
N ASP A 183 -11.78 -2.75 -17.72
CA ASP A 183 -11.92 -3.29 -16.37
C ASP A 183 -13.41 -3.35 -15.99
N PRO A 184 -14.13 -4.42 -16.40
CA PRO A 184 -15.52 -4.63 -15.99
C PRO A 184 -15.59 -5.09 -14.53
N ARG A 185 -16.67 -4.69 -13.86
CA ARG A 185 -16.94 -4.98 -12.44
C ARG A 185 -18.42 -5.25 -12.24
N LEU A 186 -18.73 -6.23 -11.40
CA LEU A 186 -20.08 -6.59 -10.99
C LEU A 186 -20.08 -6.77 -9.47
N GLY A 187 -21.01 -6.09 -8.81
CA GLY A 187 -21.33 -6.30 -7.40
C GLY A 187 -22.82 -6.60 -7.24
N VAL A 188 -23.15 -7.47 -6.29
CA VAL A 188 -24.53 -7.79 -5.92
C VAL A 188 -24.65 -7.73 -4.41
N ARG A 189 -25.66 -7.01 -3.92
CA ARG A 189 -26.08 -6.97 -2.52
C ARG A 189 -27.52 -7.46 -2.43
N TYR A 190 -27.77 -8.45 -1.58
CA TYR A 190 -29.10 -9.04 -1.38
C TYR A 190 -29.47 -9.04 0.11
N ALA A 191 -30.43 -8.19 0.48
CA ALA A 191 -31.02 -8.14 1.81
C ALA A 191 -32.01 -9.31 1.98
N VAL A 192 -31.55 -10.40 2.59
CA VAL A 192 -32.36 -11.60 2.88
C VAL A 192 -33.42 -11.27 3.93
N THR A 193 -33.02 -10.52 4.95
CA THR A 193 -33.88 -9.89 5.94
C THR A 193 -33.39 -8.45 6.14
N PRO A 194 -34.08 -7.60 6.92
CA PRO A 194 -33.54 -6.29 7.29
C PRO A 194 -32.16 -6.39 7.96
N GLU A 195 -31.89 -7.45 8.71
CA GLU A 195 -30.67 -7.68 9.50
C GLU A 195 -29.59 -8.49 8.78
N THR A 196 -29.97 -9.34 7.82
CA THR A 196 -29.06 -10.25 7.10
C THR A 196 -28.89 -9.80 5.66
N THR A 197 -27.66 -9.52 5.24
CA THR A 197 -27.33 -9.17 3.85
C THR A 197 -26.24 -10.08 3.29
N LEU A 198 -26.49 -10.66 2.11
CA LEU A 198 -25.49 -11.33 1.31
C LEU A 198 -24.85 -10.35 0.33
N LYS A 199 -23.55 -10.50 0.12
CA LYS A 199 -22.77 -9.70 -0.84
C LYS A 199 -21.94 -10.62 -1.71
N ALA A 200 -21.82 -10.30 -2.99
CA ALA A 200 -20.87 -10.95 -3.88
C ALA A 200 -20.33 -9.93 -4.88
N GLY A 201 -19.08 -10.10 -5.32
CA GLY A 201 -18.46 -9.21 -6.28
C GLY A 201 -17.42 -9.93 -7.12
N VAL A 202 -17.29 -9.50 -8.38
CA VAL A 202 -16.21 -9.88 -9.27
C VAL A 202 -15.79 -8.68 -10.11
N GLY A 203 -14.49 -8.49 -10.30
CA GLY A 203 -13.99 -7.38 -11.12
C GLY A 203 -12.57 -7.58 -11.60
N ARG A 204 -12.27 -6.97 -12.75
CA ARG A 204 -10.90 -6.81 -13.25
C ARG A 204 -10.34 -5.46 -12.80
N TYR A 205 -9.07 -5.46 -12.44
CA TYR A 205 -8.32 -4.29 -12.00
C TYR A 205 -6.95 -4.33 -12.65
N THR A 206 -6.65 -3.33 -13.48
CA THR A 206 -5.38 -3.23 -14.21
C THR A 206 -4.48 -2.15 -13.60
N GLN A 207 -3.18 -2.39 -13.57
CA GLN A 207 -2.16 -1.44 -13.11
C GLN A 207 -0.98 -1.43 -14.09
N MET A 208 -0.36 -0.25 -14.27
CA MET A 208 0.90 -0.15 -14.99
C MET A 208 2.07 -0.68 -14.13
N PRO A 209 3.10 -1.29 -14.74
CA PRO A 209 4.37 -1.48 -14.07
C PRO A 209 4.95 -0.15 -13.59
N ASP A 210 5.81 -0.20 -12.58
CA ASP A 210 6.58 0.97 -12.18
C ASP A 210 7.38 1.50 -13.38
N TYR A 211 7.39 2.83 -13.54
CA TYR A 211 7.92 3.48 -14.73
C TYR A 211 9.35 3.03 -15.08
N TYR A 212 10.23 2.94 -14.06
CA TYR A 212 11.63 2.56 -14.23
C TYR A 212 11.83 1.16 -14.84
N LEU A 213 10.90 0.23 -14.64
CA LEU A 213 10.94 -1.12 -15.22
C LEU A 213 10.77 -1.11 -16.74
N SER A 214 10.28 0.00 -17.30
CA SER A 214 9.99 0.16 -18.73
C SER A 214 10.89 1.19 -19.43
N ILE A 215 11.90 1.73 -18.74
CA ILE A 215 12.87 2.66 -19.33
C ILE A 215 13.86 1.87 -20.20
N PRO A 216 14.07 2.24 -21.48
CA PRO A 216 15.10 1.62 -22.32
C PRO A 216 16.49 1.64 -21.67
N GLY A 217 17.17 0.49 -21.64
CA GLY A 217 18.50 0.35 -21.02
C GLY A 217 18.49 0.04 -19.52
N LEU A 218 17.42 0.41 -18.81
CA LEU A 218 17.17 0.05 -17.41
C LEU A 218 16.32 -1.22 -17.30
N GLY A 219 15.23 -1.28 -18.06
CA GLY A 219 14.29 -2.39 -18.09
C GLY A 219 13.79 -2.69 -19.51
N ASN A 220 12.49 -2.90 -19.67
CA ASN A 220 11.86 -3.34 -20.92
C ASN A 220 10.74 -2.38 -21.40
N PRO A 221 10.94 -1.64 -22.50
CA PRO A 221 9.91 -0.75 -23.03
C PRO A 221 8.68 -1.47 -23.61
N ASP A 222 8.77 -2.78 -23.86
CA ASP A 222 7.66 -3.60 -24.38
C ASP A 222 6.80 -4.24 -23.27
N LEU A 223 6.97 -3.82 -22.01
CA LEU A 223 6.13 -4.28 -20.91
C LEU A 223 4.67 -3.88 -21.13
N LYS A 224 3.78 -4.72 -20.62
CA LYS A 224 2.33 -4.51 -20.63
C LYS A 224 1.83 -4.20 -19.22
N PRO A 225 0.67 -3.53 -19.10
CA PRO A 225 -0.05 -3.48 -17.84
C PRO A 225 -0.36 -4.89 -17.35
N TYR A 226 -0.29 -5.08 -16.04
CA TYR A 226 -0.67 -6.33 -15.39
C TYR A 226 -2.02 -6.16 -14.71
N TYR A 227 -2.77 -7.24 -14.52
CA TYR A 227 -4.12 -7.13 -13.97
C TYR A 227 -4.43 -8.23 -12.97
N ALA A 228 -5.38 -7.94 -12.10
CA ALA A 228 -5.93 -8.89 -11.16
C ALA A 228 -7.43 -9.07 -11.39
N ILE A 229 -7.90 -10.32 -11.29
CA ILE A 229 -9.31 -10.63 -11.14
C ILE A 229 -9.58 -10.82 -9.65
N HIS A 230 -10.43 -9.97 -9.09
CA HIS A 230 -10.85 -10.05 -7.69
C HIS A 230 -12.24 -10.65 -7.64
N THR A 231 -12.44 -11.64 -6.78
CA THR A 231 -13.74 -12.22 -6.47
C THR A 231 -13.92 -12.25 -4.96
N SER A 232 -15.11 -11.87 -4.47
CA SER A 232 -15.47 -12.06 -3.07
C SER A 232 -16.94 -12.40 -2.90
N ALA A 233 -17.25 -13.06 -1.78
CA ALA A 233 -18.60 -13.34 -1.35
C ALA A 233 -18.65 -13.36 0.17
N GLY A 234 -19.72 -12.81 0.75
CA GLY A 234 -19.83 -12.69 2.19
C GLY A 234 -21.25 -12.46 2.68
N VAL A 235 -21.39 -12.50 4.00
CA VAL A 235 -22.61 -12.23 4.73
C VAL A 235 -22.34 -11.17 5.79
N GLU A 236 -23.26 -10.23 5.93
CA GLU A 236 -23.35 -9.28 7.03
C GLU A 236 -24.60 -9.61 7.84
N GLN A 237 -24.46 -9.68 9.16
CA GLN A 237 -25.54 -9.92 10.10
C GLN A 237 -25.54 -8.83 11.16
N ARG A 238 -26.68 -8.17 11.35
CA ARG A 238 -26.92 -7.29 12.50
C ARG A 238 -27.62 -8.07 13.61
N PHE A 239 -27.19 -7.84 14.85
CA PHE A 239 -27.77 -8.37 16.07
C PHE A 239 -28.25 -7.18 16.91
N GLY A 240 -29.53 -6.83 16.74
CA GLY A 240 -30.06 -5.57 17.27
C GLY A 240 -29.41 -4.36 16.60
N GLU A 241 -29.35 -3.24 17.34
CA GLU A 241 -28.69 -2.01 16.90
C GLU A 241 -27.21 -1.94 17.32
N GLU A 242 -26.77 -2.88 18.16
CA GLU A 242 -25.50 -2.78 18.88
C GLU A 242 -24.33 -3.51 18.21
N LEU A 243 -24.60 -4.62 17.51
CA LEU A 243 -23.57 -5.49 16.98
C LEU A 243 -23.81 -5.81 15.50
N GLU A 244 -22.79 -5.56 14.67
CA GLU A 244 -22.73 -5.99 13.27
C GLU A 244 -21.56 -6.96 13.12
N VAL A 245 -21.81 -8.12 12.51
CA VAL A 245 -20.78 -9.14 12.21
C VAL A 245 -20.79 -9.43 10.72
N GLY A 246 -19.60 -9.45 10.12
CA GLY A 246 -19.40 -9.80 8.72
C GLY A 246 -18.45 -10.98 8.57
N VAL A 247 -18.73 -11.87 7.62
CA VAL A 247 -17.79 -12.88 7.14
C VAL A 247 -17.69 -12.77 5.64
N GLU A 248 -16.48 -12.58 5.10
CA GLU A 248 -16.23 -12.44 3.67
C GLU A 248 -15.08 -13.34 3.23
N GLY A 249 -15.33 -14.21 2.26
CA GLY A 249 -14.31 -14.97 1.56
C GLY A 249 -13.87 -14.24 0.29
N PHE A 250 -12.57 -14.31 -0.04
CA PHE A 250 -12.03 -13.67 -1.23
C PHE A 250 -11.02 -14.55 -1.96
N TYR A 251 -10.92 -14.31 -3.26
CA TYR A 251 -9.92 -14.88 -4.15
C TYR A 251 -9.46 -13.81 -5.15
N LYS A 252 -8.16 -13.67 -5.33
CA LYS A 252 -7.54 -12.78 -6.30
C LYS A 252 -6.55 -13.58 -7.15
N HIS A 253 -6.63 -13.42 -8.46
CA HIS A 253 -5.65 -13.97 -9.38
C HIS A 253 -4.96 -12.86 -10.16
N LEU A 254 -3.64 -12.77 -10.03
CA LEU A 254 -2.80 -11.78 -10.68
C LEU A 254 -2.20 -12.40 -11.93
N ASN A 255 -2.30 -11.69 -13.04
CA ASN A 255 -1.82 -12.10 -14.35
C ASN A 255 -0.81 -11.07 -14.86
N ASP A 256 0.11 -11.53 -15.71
CA ASP A 256 1.07 -10.69 -16.43
C ASP A 256 1.95 -9.82 -15.53
N ARG A 257 2.18 -10.22 -14.27
CA ARG A 257 3.07 -9.49 -13.35
C ARG A 257 4.46 -9.39 -13.97
N VAL A 258 5.12 -8.27 -13.72
CA VAL A 258 6.48 -8.05 -14.19
C VAL A 258 7.46 -8.79 -13.28
N VAL A 259 8.32 -9.62 -13.89
CA VAL A 259 9.38 -10.39 -13.24
C VAL A 259 10.67 -10.22 -14.02
N ALA A 260 11.82 -10.41 -13.38
CA ALA A 260 13.11 -10.36 -14.04
C ALA A 260 13.31 -11.56 -14.98
N THR A 261 14.16 -11.40 -16.00
CA THR A 261 14.65 -12.51 -16.83
C THR A 261 15.62 -13.40 -16.05
N ALA A 262 15.71 -14.69 -16.40
CA ALA A 262 16.45 -15.67 -15.59
C ALA A 262 17.96 -15.44 -15.60
N ASP A 263 18.47 -14.91 -16.69
CA ASP A 263 19.87 -14.59 -16.93
C ASP A 263 20.22 -13.12 -16.63
N GLN A 264 19.24 -12.33 -16.18
CA GLN A 264 19.35 -10.89 -16.00
C GLN A 264 19.93 -10.18 -17.24
N GLN A 265 19.59 -10.67 -18.43
CA GLN A 265 19.95 -10.03 -19.71
C GLN A 265 18.75 -9.28 -20.29
N PRO A 266 18.97 -8.29 -21.19
CA PRO A 266 17.90 -7.61 -21.92
C PRO A 266 16.92 -8.64 -22.51
N PRO A 267 15.61 -8.47 -22.32
CA PRO A 267 14.94 -7.24 -21.89
C PRO A 267 14.94 -6.95 -20.37
N TYR A 268 15.64 -7.72 -19.54
CA TYR A 268 15.75 -7.62 -18.07
C TYR A 268 14.45 -7.92 -17.31
N PHE A 269 13.30 -7.50 -17.84
CA PHE A 269 11.98 -7.72 -17.26
C PHE A 269 10.97 -8.20 -18.30
N ILE A 270 10.06 -9.07 -17.89
CA ILE A 270 9.00 -9.66 -18.73
C ILE A 270 7.70 -9.80 -17.94
N ASN A 271 6.56 -9.77 -18.64
CA ASN A 271 5.24 -10.05 -18.08
C ASN A 271 4.97 -11.56 -17.98
N ASP A 272 5.75 -12.27 -17.16
CA ASP A 272 5.64 -13.73 -16.98
C ASP A 272 5.43 -14.14 -15.51
N GLY A 273 5.01 -13.19 -14.68
CA GLY A 273 4.64 -13.43 -13.30
C GLY A 273 3.14 -13.65 -13.13
N GLN A 274 2.79 -14.53 -12.21
CA GLN A 274 1.42 -14.74 -11.74
C GLN A 274 1.37 -14.66 -10.22
N GLY A 275 0.16 -14.51 -9.68
CA GLY A 275 -0.06 -14.53 -8.25
C GLY A 275 -1.44 -15.04 -7.91
N ARG A 276 -1.58 -15.59 -6.71
CA ARG A 276 -2.89 -15.92 -6.15
C ARG A 276 -2.94 -15.49 -4.70
N ILE A 277 -4.04 -14.87 -4.31
CA ILE A 277 -4.29 -14.45 -2.94
C ILE A 277 -5.69 -14.91 -2.57
N TYR A 278 -5.82 -15.62 -1.46
CA TYR A 278 -7.11 -16.15 -1.05
C TYR A 278 -7.21 -16.26 0.46
N GLY A 279 -8.42 -16.13 0.98
CA GLY A 279 -8.64 -16.10 2.41
C GLY A 279 -10.07 -15.78 2.81
N ALA A 280 -10.25 -15.56 4.10
CA ALA A 280 -11.50 -15.11 4.67
C ALA A 280 -11.23 -14.06 5.75
N GLU A 281 -12.16 -13.12 5.87
CA GLU A 281 -12.16 -12.07 6.88
C GLU A 281 -13.42 -12.17 7.74
N LEU A 282 -13.22 -12.13 9.06
CA LEU A 282 -14.25 -11.88 10.06
C LEU A 282 -14.14 -10.42 10.48
N SER A 283 -15.24 -9.67 10.39
CA SER A 283 -15.36 -8.33 10.95
C SER A 283 -16.46 -8.29 12.00
N ALA A 284 -16.27 -7.47 13.03
CA ALA A 284 -17.32 -7.13 13.97
C ALA A 284 -17.22 -5.66 14.37
N LYS A 285 -18.36 -4.99 14.50
CA LYS A 285 -18.48 -3.63 15.04
C LYS A 285 -19.45 -3.66 16.20
N LEU A 286 -19.03 -3.11 17.33
CA LEU A 286 -19.80 -3.01 18.55
C LEU A 286 -20.05 -1.54 18.88
N HIS A 287 -21.30 -1.20 19.15
CA HIS A 287 -21.70 0.07 19.73
C HIS A 287 -22.82 -0.17 20.75
N THR A 288 -22.48 -0.19 22.05
CA THR A 288 -23.44 -0.44 23.13
C THR A 288 -23.19 0.52 24.30
N GLY A 289 -24.12 1.44 24.52
CA GLY A 289 -23.97 2.54 25.48
C GLY A 289 -22.67 3.34 25.24
N ASP A 290 -21.84 3.44 26.29
CA ASP A 290 -20.53 4.10 26.23
C ASP A 290 -19.39 3.20 25.69
N THR A 291 -19.73 2.00 25.20
CA THR A 291 -18.78 1.02 24.66
C THR A 291 -18.74 1.08 23.15
N LYS A 292 -17.53 1.15 22.58
CA LYS A 292 -17.29 1.06 21.14
C LYS A 292 -16.20 0.05 20.88
N GLY A 293 -16.33 -0.74 19.83
CA GLY A 293 -15.29 -1.66 19.46
C GLY A 293 -15.34 -2.07 18.00
N PHE A 294 -14.20 -2.51 17.49
CA PHE A 294 -14.12 -3.20 16.22
C PHE A 294 -13.18 -4.39 16.33
N LEU A 295 -13.48 -5.43 15.58
CA LEU A 295 -12.63 -6.58 15.35
C LEU A 295 -12.52 -6.80 13.85
N ALA A 296 -11.32 -7.04 13.35
CA ALA A 296 -11.05 -7.54 12.01
C ALA A 296 -10.03 -8.66 12.12
N TYR A 297 -10.38 -9.84 11.63
CA TYR A 297 -9.49 -11.00 11.60
C TYR A 297 -9.49 -11.61 10.21
N THR A 298 -8.34 -11.56 9.55
CA THR A 298 -8.11 -12.13 8.24
C THR A 298 -7.22 -13.35 8.37
N ILE A 299 -7.66 -14.48 7.81
CA ILE A 299 -6.80 -15.62 7.52
C ILE A 299 -6.60 -15.69 6.01
N SER A 300 -5.35 -15.63 5.55
CA SER A 300 -5.07 -15.56 4.11
C SER A 300 -3.79 -16.27 3.71
N ARG A 301 -3.66 -16.49 2.41
CA ARG A 301 -2.44 -16.94 1.76
C ARG A 301 -2.24 -16.11 0.50
N SER A 302 -1.05 -15.56 0.33
CA SER A 302 -0.58 -14.78 -0.82
C SER A 302 0.65 -15.48 -1.41
N GLU A 303 0.53 -15.92 -2.65
CA GLU A 303 1.57 -16.66 -3.35
C GLU A 303 1.89 -16.00 -4.69
N ARG A 304 3.11 -16.26 -5.14
CA ARG A 304 3.73 -15.71 -6.35
C ARG A 304 4.29 -16.85 -7.17
N LYS A 305 4.16 -16.73 -8.48
CA LYS A 305 4.76 -17.64 -9.44
C LYS A 305 5.52 -16.76 -10.44
N ASP A 306 6.82 -16.92 -10.50
CA ASP A 306 7.65 -16.14 -11.41
C ASP A 306 8.10 -17.08 -12.54
N ARG A 307 7.63 -16.82 -13.77
CA ARG A 307 7.86 -17.69 -14.93
C ARG A 307 7.31 -19.11 -14.70
N ASP A 308 8.05 -20.12 -15.14
CA ASP A 308 7.72 -21.53 -14.95
C ASP A 308 8.17 -22.12 -13.60
N GLU A 309 8.50 -21.26 -12.62
CA GLU A 309 8.87 -21.73 -11.28
C GLU A 309 7.65 -22.16 -10.45
N PRO A 310 7.82 -22.97 -9.39
CA PRO A 310 6.75 -23.29 -8.46
C PRO A 310 6.25 -22.05 -7.70
N TYR A 311 5.02 -22.11 -7.19
CA TYR A 311 4.54 -21.07 -6.28
C TYR A 311 5.43 -20.95 -5.04
N ARG A 312 5.76 -19.71 -4.68
CA ARG A 312 6.42 -19.31 -3.44
C ARG A 312 5.50 -18.36 -2.66
N LEU A 313 5.75 -18.22 -1.36
CA LEU A 313 5.08 -17.19 -0.56
C LEU A 313 5.45 -15.80 -1.07
N PHE A 314 4.50 -14.88 -1.04
CA PHE A 314 4.78 -13.46 -1.18
C PHE A 314 5.60 -12.96 0.02
N ASP A 315 6.49 -12.01 -0.21
CA ASP A 315 7.43 -11.50 0.79
C ASP A 315 6.73 -10.88 2.00
N LEU A 316 5.50 -10.38 1.83
CA LEU A 316 4.64 -9.85 2.91
C LEU A 316 3.39 -10.72 3.12
N ASP A 317 3.45 -12.03 2.82
CA ASP A 317 2.36 -12.95 3.15
C ASP A 317 2.19 -13.01 4.67
N GLN A 318 1.13 -12.43 5.21
CA GLN A 318 0.76 -12.54 6.63
C GLN A 318 -0.45 -13.46 6.76
N THR A 319 -0.22 -14.70 7.22
CA THR A 319 -1.28 -15.72 7.23
C THR A 319 -2.41 -15.38 8.19
N HIS A 320 -2.08 -14.86 9.36
CA HIS A 320 -3.03 -14.38 10.36
C HIS A 320 -2.81 -12.89 10.58
N LEU A 321 -3.87 -12.11 10.45
CA LEU A 321 -3.89 -10.69 10.75
C LEU A 321 -5.14 -10.36 11.59
N LEU A 322 -4.95 -10.03 12.87
CA LEU A 322 -6.00 -9.64 13.80
C LEU A 322 -5.76 -8.19 14.25
N SER A 323 -6.80 -7.37 14.17
CA SER A 323 -6.89 -6.09 14.85
C SER A 323 -8.17 -6.05 15.67
N LEU A 324 -8.03 -5.79 16.96
CA LEU A 324 -9.12 -5.58 17.91
C LEU A 324 -8.90 -4.23 18.57
N ALA A 325 -9.95 -3.41 18.64
CA ALA A 325 -9.94 -2.23 19.50
C ALA A 325 -11.26 -2.15 20.27
N LEU A 326 -11.15 -1.72 21.51
CA LEU A 326 -12.27 -1.49 22.41
C LEU A 326 -12.04 -0.18 23.15
N SER A 327 -13.06 0.66 23.25
CA SER A 327 -13.09 1.80 24.15
C SER A 327 -14.35 1.82 24.97
N GLN A 328 -14.23 2.34 26.19
CA GLN A 328 -15.29 2.43 27.18
C GLN A 328 -15.25 3.80 27.85
N GLY A 329 -16.35 4.54 27.74
CA GLY A 329 -16.59 5.70 28.58
C GLY A 329 -16.90 5.27 30.01
N LEU A 330 -16.20 5.83 30.99
CA LEU A 330 -16.40 5.56 32.43
C LEU A 330 -17.23 6.68 33.12
N GLY A 331 -17.77 7.60 32.32
CA GLY A 331 -18.46 8.78 32.80
C GLY A 331 -17.52 9.89 33.29
N LYS A 332 -18.11 11.07 33.55
CA LYS A 332 -17.38 12.28 33.97
C LYS A 332 -16.23 12.68 33.03
N GLY A 333 -16.31 12.33 31.74
CA GLY A 333 -15.26 12.61 30.75
C GLY A 333 -14.05 11.67 30.82
N TRP A 334 -14.12 10.55 31.53
CA TRP A 334 -13.08 9.50 31.46
C TRP A 334 -13.40 8.50 30.35
N GLU A 335 -12.38 8.15 29.57
CA GLU A 335 -12.43 7.06 28.59
C GLU A 335 -11.20 6.17 28.75
N VAL A 336 -11.39 4.86 28.66
CA VAL A 336 -10.30 3.88 28.59
C VAL A 336 -10.39 3.14 27.27
N GLY A 337 -9.24 2.87 26.67
CA GLY A 337 -9.12 2.18 25.39
C GLY A 337 -8.07 1.09 25.45
N ALA A 338 -8.29 0.03 24.69
CA ALA A 338 -7.32 -1.02 24.44
C ALA A 338 -7.31 -1.35 22.94
N ARG A 339 -6.12 -1.55 22.37
CA ARG A 339 -5.92 -2.07 21.02
C ARG A 339 -5.04 -3.29 21.09
N PHE A 340 -5.52 -4.41 20.56
CA PHE A 340 -4.74 -5.63 20.41
C PHE A 340 -4.52 -5.92 18.93
N ARG A 341 -3.28 -6.19 18.55
CA ARG A 341 -2.91 -6.69 17.22
C ARG A 341 -2.19 -8.01 17.34
N LEU A 342 -2.43 -8.90 16.38
CA LEU A 342 -1.66 -10.12 16.18
C LEU A 342 -1.41 -10.28 14.69
N THR A 343 -0.15 -10.52 14.32
CA THR A 343 0.26 -10.71 12.93
C THR A 343 1.24 -11.86 12.82
N SER A 344 1.09 -12.67 11.76
CA SER A 344 2.15 -13.59 11.34
C SER A 344 3.35 -12.79 10.89
N GLY A 345 4.55 -13.12 11.40
CA GLY A 345 5.78 -12.45 10.95
C GLY A 345 6.00 -12.67 9.45
N ASP A 346 6.75 -11.81 8.80
CA ASP A 346 6.93 -11.91 7.35
C ASP A 346 7.76 -13.15 6.95
N PRO A 347 7.47 -13.77 5.79
CA PRO A 347 8.35 -14.79 5.23
C PRO A 347 9.77 -14.26 5.02
N THR A 348 10.75 -15.13 5.19
CA THR A 348 12.16 -14.80 5.01
C THR A 348 12.88 -15.93 4.29
N THR A 349 13.95 -15.57 3.57
CA THR A 349 14.81 -16.52 2.88
C THR A 349 16.03 -16.80 3.76
N PRO A 350 16.19 -18.03 4.27
CA PRO A 350 17.30 -18.35 5.17
C PRO A 350 18.63 -18.33 4.43
N ILE A 351 19.67 -17.89 5.12
CA ILE A 351 21.06 -18.04 4.66
C ILE A 351 21.57 -19.39 5.17
N ILE A 352 21.87 -20.30 4.25
CA ILE A 352 22.30 -21.68 4.55
C ILE A 352 23.82 -21.86 4.50
N GLY A 353 24.55 -20.79 4.20
CA GLY A 353 26.01 -20.73 4.21
C GLY A 353 26.51 -19.45 3.53
N ALA A 354 27.82 -19.32 3.39
CA ALA A 354 28.44 -18.24 2.62
C ALA A 354 29.72 -18.75 1.94
N VAL A 355 30.13 -18.07 0.88
CA VAL A 355 31.36 -18.36 0.13
C VAL A 355 32.23 -17.10 0.10
N TYR A 356 33.51 -17.22 0.40
CA TYR A 356 34.44 -16.10 0.27
C TYR A 356 34.77 -15.85 -1.21
N ASP A 357 34.47 -14.65 -1.70
CA ASP A 357 34.85 -14.17 -3.02
C ASP A 357 36.18 -13.40 -2.91
N ALA A 358 37.25 -13.99 -3.45
CA ALA A 358 38.59 -13.40 -3.42
C ALA A 358 38.75 -12.18 -4.35
N THR A 359 37.83 -11.97 -5.31
CA THR A 359 37.86 -10.82 -6.22
C THR A 359 37.30 -9.58 -5.56
N THR A 360 36.19 -9.71 -4.82
CA THR A 360 35.57 -8.60 -4.08
C THR A 360 36.08 -8.50 -2.64
N GLY A 361 36.72 -9.55 -2.12
CA GLY A 361 37.20 -9.62 -0.74
C GLY A 361 36.08 -9.80 0.30
N GLN A 362 34.88 -10.16 -0.14
CA GLN A 362 33.68 -10.26 0.69
C GLN A 362 33.16 -11.71 0.75
N TYR A 363 32.40 -12.03 1.80
CA TYR A 363 31.60 -13.25 1.80
C TYR A 363 30.30 -13.00 1.04
N VAL A 364 29.93 -13.94 0.17
CA VAL A 364 28.67 -13.95 -0.58
C VAL A 364 27.74 -14.98 0.06
N PRO A 365 26.54 -14.58 0.51
CA PRO A 365 25.62 -15.50 1.16
C PRO A 365 25.06 -16.52 0.16
N ARG A 366 24.86 -17.75 0.64
CA ARG A 366 24.13 -18.79 -0.06
C ARG A 366 22.74 -18.89 0.56
N PHE A 367 21.75 -18.50 -0.20
CA PHE A 367 20.35 -18.55 0.21
C PHE A 367 19.77 -19.96 0.04
N GLY A 368 18.86 -20.31 0.95
CA GLY A 368 17.99 -21.47 0.84
C GLY A 368 16.84 -21.21 -0.14
N LYS A 369 15.75 -21.96 0.02
CA LYS A 369 14.54 -21.74 -0.78
C LYS A 369 13.94 -20.37 -0.43
N VAL A 370 13.59 -19.59 -1.45
CA VAL A 370 12.99 -18.25 -1.29
C VAL A 370 11.74 -18.33 -0.41
N ASN A 371 11.69 -17.47 0.61
CA ASN A 371 10.59 -17.34 1.57
C ASN A 371 10.18 -18.67 2.23
N SER A 372 11.15 -19.56 2.49
CA SER A 372 10.88 -20.87 3.11
C SER A 372 10.75 -20.82 4.63
N GLU A 373 11.21 -19.76 5.27
CA GLU A 373 11.08 -19.53 6.70
C GLU A 373 10.19 -18.32 6.97
N ARG A 374 9.89 -18.07 8.25
CA ARG A 374 9.04 -16.96 8.68
C ARG A 374 9.56 -16.38 9.98
N LEU A 375 9.52 -15.05 10.10
CA LEU A 375 9.70 -14.40 11.39
C LEU A 375 8.63 -14.85 12.41
N PRO A 376 8.92 -14.84 13.72
CA PRO A 376 7.95 -15.26 14.72
C PRO A 376 6.63 -14.48 14.65
N LEU A 377 5.53 -15.16 15.00
CA LEU A 377 4.24 -14.51 15.23
C LEU A 377 4.41 -13.38 16.26
N TYR A 378 3.86 -12.22 15.96
CA TYR A 378 3.96 -11.06 16.82
C TYR A 378 2.57 -10.60 17.28
N HIS A 379 2.50 -10.13 18.53
CA HIS A 379 1.30 -9.52 19.07
C HIS A 379 1.67 -8.31 19.94
N GLN A 380 0.79 -7.30 19.96
CA GLN A 380 0.96 -6.09 20.76
C GLN A 380 -0.36 -5.71 21.41
N LEU A 381 -0.32 -5.29 22.68
CA LEU A 381 -1.41 -4.62 23.36
C LEU A 381 -1.02 -3.18 23.64
N ASP A 382 -1.83 -2.24 23.18
CA ASP A 382 -1.73 -0.83 23.49
C ASP A 382 -2.88 -0.45 24.42
N LEU A 383 -2.59 0.37 25.42
CA LEU A 383 -3.57 0.86 26.37
C LEU A 383 -3.62 2.39 26.31
N ARG A 384 -4.81 2.94 26.45
CA ARG A 384 -5.04 4.39 26.52
C ARG A 384 -5.96 4.71 27.68
N VAL A 385 -5.64 5.78 28.40
CA VAL A 385 -6.57 6.44 29.31
C VAL A 385 -6.65 7.91 28.92
N GLU A 386 -7.86 8.41 28.72
CA GLU A 386 -8.12 9.81 28.38
C GLU A 386 -9.06 10.44 29.41
N LYS A 387 -8.80 11.71 29.70
CA LYS A 387 -9.66 12.59 30.48
C LYS A 387 -9.99 13.82 29.67
N GLN A 388 -11.27 14.03 29.42
CA GLN A 388 -11.83 15.20 28.76
C GLN A 388 -12.45 16.18 29.77
N TRP A 389 -12.29 17.46 29.50
CA TRP A 389 -12.95 18.58 30.18
C TRP A 389 -13.61 19.48 29.14
N VAL A 390 -14.84 19.89 29.43
CA VAL A 390 -15.56 20.89 28.64
C VAL A 390 -15.64 22.17 29.48
N LEU A 391 -14.94 23.22 29.04
CA LEU A 391 -14.79 24.49 29.74
C LEU A 391 -15.38 25.62 28.88
N GLY A 392 -16.71 25.69 28.82
CA GLY A 392 -17.41 26.61 27.92
C GLY A 392 -17.29 26.13 26.47
N GLU A 393 -16.74 26.98 25.60
CA GLU A 393 -16.45 26.65 24.19
C GLU A 393 -15.21 25.76 24.05
N VAL A 394 -14.32 25.79 25.04
CA VAL A 394 -13.05 25.06 25.00
C VAL A 394 -13.24 23.60 25.41
N LYS A 395 -12.75 22.67 24.59
CA LYS A 395 -12.61 21.26 24.97
C LYS A 395 -11.14 20.95 25.18
N LEU A 396 -10.81 20.47 26.38
CA LEU A 396 -9.47 20.01 26.72
C LEU A 396 -9.47 18.49 26.91
N ALA A 397 -8.40 17.84 26.51
CA ALA A 397 -8.17 16.42 26.78
C ALA A 397 -6.72 16.20 27.21
N ALA A 398 -6.53 15.36 28.22
CA ALA A 398 -5.23 14.79 28.58
C ALA A 398 -5.30 13.28 28.38
N TYR A 399 -4.27 12.69 27.80
CA TYR A 399 -4.24 11.24 27.56
C TYR A 399 -2.87 10.66 27.89
N LEU A 400 -2.90 9.42 28.38
CA LEU A 400 -1.74 8.56 28.57
C LEU A 400 -1.90 7.34 27.66
N ASP A 401 -1.02 7.22 26.68
CA ASP A 401 -0.88 6.05 25.84
C ASP A 401 0.28 5.18 26.35
N LEU A 402 0.05 3.88 26.44
CA LEU A 402 1.06 2.87 26.73
C LEU A 402 1.12 1.92 25.54
N ILE A 403 2.03 2.18 24.62
CA ILE A 403 2.24 1.34 23.44
C ILE A 403 3.09 0.14 23.85
N ASN A 404 2.72 -1.05 23.36
CA ASN A 404 3.40 -2.30 23.66
C ASN A 404 3.48 -2.61 25.16
N ALA A 405 2.32 -2.64 25.83
CA ALA A 405 2.17 -2.67 27.29
C ALA A 405 2.89 -3.83 28.02
N TYR A 406 3.09 -4.97 27.37
CA TYR A 406 3.87 -6.10 27.92
C TYR A 406 5.25 -6.27 27.28
N ASN A 407 5.75 -5.24 26.59
CA ASN A 407 7.06 -5.20 25.96
C ASN A 407 7.35 -6.43 25.07
N ALA A 408 6.41 -6.73 24.19
CA ALA A 408 6.52 -7.80 23.22
C ALA A 408 7.70 -7.54 22.27
N GLU A 409 8.56 -8.53 22.09
CA GLU A 409 9.65 -8.45 21.11
C GLU A 409 9.08 -8.63 19.70
N HIS A 410 9.05 -7.54 18.92
CA HIS A 410 8.73 -7.60 17.49
C HIS A 410 10.01 -7.86 16.72
N ARG A 411 10.17 -9.00 16.04
CA ARG A 411 11.31 -9.21 15.15
C ARG A 411 10.95 -8.71 13.76
N GLU A 412 11.66 -7.68 13.31
CA GLU A 412 11.46 -7.02 12.01
C GLU A 412 12.44 -7.52 10.96
N GLY A 413 13.54 -8.14 11.39
CA GLY A 413 14.55 -8.67 10.50
C GLY A 413 15.64 -9.41 11.24
N THR A 414 16.68 -9.78 10.49
CA THR A 414 17.88 -10.42 11.02
C THR A 414 19.10 -9.70 10.46
N GLU A 415 20.00 -9.30 11.35
CA GLU A 415 21.29 -8.74 11.00
C GLU A 415 22.34 -9.83 11.13
N TYR A 416 23.21 -9.96 10.12
CA TYR A 416 24.24 -10.99 10.04
C TYR A 416 25.63 -10.37 10.21
N SER A 417 26.58 -11.15 10.72
CA SER A 417 28.01 -10.80 10.66
C SER A 417 28.51 -10.79 9.21
N TYR A 418 29.64 -10.14 8.94
CA TYR A 418 30.25 -10.06 7.61
C TYR A 418 30.45 -11.42 6.90
N ASP A 419 30.61 -12.50 7.67
CA ASP A 419 30.83 -13.87 7.18
C ASP A 419 29.57 -14.75 7.25
N TYR A 420 28.43 -14.18 7.64
CA TYR A 420 27.14 -14.83 7.83
C TYR A 420 27.15 -16.01 8.82
N THR A 421 28.18 -16.12 9.67
CA THR A 421 28.27 -17.21 10.68
C THR A 421 27.49 -16.89 11.95
N LYS A 422 27.22 -15.61 12.21
CA LYS A 422 26.43 -15.13 13.35
C LYS A 422 25.29 -14.27 12.87
N SER A 423 24.22 -14.25 13.64
CA SER A 423 23.10 -13.36 13.40
C SER A 423 22.46 -12.88 14.69
N ARG A 424 21.78 -11.74 14.63
CA ARG A 424 20.99 -11.17 15.71
C ARG A 424 19.66 -10.65 15.17
N PRO A 425 18.56 -10.76 15.92
CA PRO A 425 17.29 -10.17 15.49
C PRO A 425 17.37 -8.64 15.50
N ILE A 426 16.74 -8.02 14.52
CA ILE A 426 16.41 -6.59 14.56
C ILE A 426 15.03 -6.49 15.20
N THR A 427 14.95 -5.78 16.32
CA THR A 427 13.73 -5.69 17.12
C THR A 427 13.06 -4.33 16.98
N GLY A 428 11.73 -4.34 16.88
CA GLY A 428 10.91 -3.14 16.81
C GLY A 428 10.82 -2.38 18.14
N VAL A 429 9.90 -1.42 18.18
CA VAL A 429 9.74 -0.47 19.29
C VAL A 429 9.40 -1.21 20.60
N PRO A 430 10.15 -0.96 21.70
CA PRO A 430 9.85 -1.52 23.01
C PRO A 430 8.60 -0.86 23.62
N LEU A 431 8.32 -1.13 24.90
CA LEU A 431 7.35 -0.37 25.69
C LEU A 431 7.59 1.14 25.52
N PHE A 432 6.56 1.87 25.06
CA PHE A 432 6.65 3.31 24.85
C PHE A 432 5.48 4.05 25.52
N PRO A 433 5.71 4.67 26.69
CA PRO A 433 4.72 5.54 27.32
C PRO A 433 4.73 6.93 26.68
N SER A 434 3.54 7.48 26.41
CA SER A 434 3.35 8.82 25.87
C SER A 434 2.25 9.57 26.62
N LEU A 435 2.57 10.79 27.08
CA LEU A 435 1.63 11.69 27.73
C LEU A 435 1.38 12.88 26.79
N GLY A 436 0.12 13.20 26.53
CA GLY A 436 -0.25 14.31 25.66
C GLY A 436 -1.44 15.13 26.15
N PHE A 437 -1.54 16.34 25.62
CA PHE A 437 -2.63 17.28 25.86
C PHE A 437 -3.15 17.82 24.53
N ARG A 438 -4.47 17.93 24.40
CA ARG A 438 -5.16 18.51 23.23
C ARG A 438 -6.15 19.57 23.69
N GLY A 439 -6.24 20.66 22.95
CA GLY A 439 -7.25 21.70 23.11
C GLY A 439 -7.92 22.03 21.78
N GLU A 440 -9.24 22.11 21.78
CA GLU A 440 -10.06 22.57 20.65
C GLU A 440 -10.88 23.79 21.11
N LEU A 441 -10.91 24.82 20.27
CA LEU A 441 -11.66 26.07 20.47
C LEU A 441 -12.96 26.06 19.68
#